data_AF-A0A931SNG7-F1
#
_entry.id   AF-A0A931SNG7-F1
#
_cell.length_a   1.000
_cell.length_b   1.000
_cell.length_c   1.000
_cell.angle_alpha   90.00
_cell.angle_beta   90.00
_cell.angle_gamma   90.00
#
_symmetry.space_group_name_H-M   'P 1'
#
loop_
_entity.id
_entity.type
_entity.pdbx_description
1 polymer ?
#
loop_
_entity_poly.entity_id
_entity_poly.type
_entity_poly.pdbx_seq_one_letter_code
_entity_poly.pdbx_strand_id
1 'polypeptide(L)'
;MEFFVRVPLNKPSTVEVRYDCACGCKPRARFERGSSQAGFEHCCCGRVHFVGDEAVPQLEVYLRDRRTSGKDSRSYALSQYQVTAPWGPVPVAFGTPDQLNVH
;
A
#
# COMPACT_ATOMS: atom_id res chain seq x y z
N MET A 1 -11.82 -3.79 0.44
CA MET A 1 -11.23 -2.75 -0.43
C MET A 1 -11.17 -3.31 -1.84
N GLU A 2 -11.44 -2.50 -2.86
CA GLU A 2 -11.28 -2.91 -4.26
C GLU A 2 -9.98 -2.32 -4.82
N PHE A 3 -9.21 -3.14 -5.54
CA PHE A 3 -7.93 -2.75 -6.14
C PHE A 3 -7.95 -2.93 -7.65
N PHE A 4 -7.40 -1.94 -8.35
CA PHE A 4 -7.14 -1.99 -9.78
C PHE A 4 -5.70 -2.44 -10.00
N VAL A 5 -5.53 -3.53 -10.74
CA VAL A 5 -4.24 -4.12 -11.03
C VAL A 5 -3.85 -3.85 -12.48
N ARG A 6 -2.62 -3.40 -12.71
CA ARG A 6 -2.04 -3.21 -14.05
C ARG A 6 -0.64 -3.78 -14.12
N VAL A 7 -0.26 -4.34 -15.26
CA VAL A 7 1.11 -4.75 -15.56
C VAL A 7 1.63 -3.88 -16.70
N PRO A 8 2.69 -3.09 -16.51
CA PRO A 8 3.28 -2.30 -17.59
C PRO A 8 3.82 -3.21 -18.70
N LEU A 9 3.50 -2.88 -19.96
CA LEU A 9 3.90 -3.69 -21.12
C LEU A 9 5.41 -3.88 -21.24
N ASN A 10 6.20 -2.88 -20.84
CA ASN A 10 7.65 -2.90 -20.87
C ASN A 10 8.29 -3.48 -19.60
N LYS A 11 7.50 -3.86 -18.59
CA LYS A 11 7.97 -4.45 -17.33
C LYS A 11 7.03 -5.58 -16.89
N PRO A 12 7.10 -6.75 -17.55
CA PRO A 12 6.18 -7.86 -17.30
C PRO A 12 6.35 -8.51 -15.92
N SER A 13 7.37 -8.13 -15.16
CA SER A 13 7.62 -8.53 -13.78
C SER A 13 7.18 -7.47 -12.76
N THR A 14 6.69 -6.30 -13.19
CA THR A 14 6.17 -5.26 -12.31
C THR A 14 4.63 -5.29 -12.29
N VAL A 15 4.04 -5.22 -11.10
CA VAL A 15 2.60 -4.98 -10.91
C VAL A 15 2.38 -3.59 -10.31
N GLU A 16 1.43 -2.84 -10.86
CA GLU A 16 0.93 -1.59 -10.29
C GLU A 16 -0.45 -1.86 -9.66
N VAL A 17 -0.59 -1.57 -8.37
CA VAL A 17 -1.82 -1.76 -7.61
C VAL A 17 -2.31 -0.40 -7.14
N ARG A 18 -3.52 -0.07 -7.56
CA ARG A 18 -4.19 1.19 -7.31
C ARG A 18 -5.50 0.98 -6.56
N TYR A 19 -5.90 1.93 -5.73
CA TYR A 19 -7.28 2.02 -5.23
C TYR A 19 -7.83 3.42 -5.43
N ASP A 20 -9.16 3.55 -5.39
CA ASP A 20 -9.84 4.85 -5.36
C ASP A 20 -10.08 5.24 -3.89
N CYS A 21 -9.38 6.26 -3.42
CA CYS A 21 -9.46 6.70 -2.03
C CYS A 21 -10.68 7.60 -1.83
N ALA A 22 -11.31 7.52 -0.64
CA ALA A 22 -12.47 8.36 -0.31
C ALA A 22 -12.17 9.87 -0.31
N CYS A 23 -10.90 10.30 -0.24
CA CYS A 23 -10.51 11.71 -0.40
C CYS A 23 -10.32 12.14 -1.87
N GLY A 24 -10.66 11.29 -2.84
CA GLY A 24 -10.54 11.56 -4.28
C GLY A 24 -9.17 11.23 -4.89
N CYS A 25 -8.15 10.95 -4.08
CA CYS A 25 -6.84 10.50 -4.58
C CYS A 25 -6.91 9.09 -5.19
N LYS A 26 -5.94 8.79 -6.07
CA LYS A 26 -5.79 7.49 -6.73
C LYS A 26 -4.43 6.86 -6.47
N PRO A 27 -4.10 6.46 -5.23
CA PRO A 27 -2.76 5.98 -4.89
C PRO A 27 -2.39 4.71 -5.63
N ARG A 28 -1.11 4.58 -6.02
CA ARG A 28 -0.51 3.54 -6.85
C ARG A 28 0.83 3.08 -6.25
N ALA A 29 0.84 1.85 -5.77
CA ALA A 29 2.08 1.18 -5.37
C ALA A 29 2.52 0.22 -6.48
N ARG A 30 3.84 0.16 -6.73
CA ARG A 30 4.43 -0.75 -7.72
C ARG A 30 5.32 -1.77 -7.05
N PHE A 31 5.14 -3.03 -7.40
CA PHE A 31 5.95 -4.13 -6.88
C PHE A 31 6.62 -4.89 -8.02
N GLU A 32 7.90 -5.18 -7.87
CA GLU A 32 8.68 -5.99 -8.79
C GLU A 32 8.77 -7.42 -8.26
N ARG A 33 8.39 -8.41 -9.08
CA ARG A 33 8.39 -9.83 -8.71
C ARG A 33 9.78 -10.27 -8.23
N GLY A 34 9.83 -10.87 -7.04
CA GLY A 34 11.07 -11.37 -6.43
C GLY A 34 11.89 -10.28 -5.71
N SER A 35 11.40 -9.04 -5.66
CA SER A 35 11.97 -7.99 -4.80
C SER A 35 11.63 -8.26 -3.34
N SER A 36 12.60 -8.09 -2.45
CA SER A 36 12.36 -8.05 -0.99
C SER A 36 11.77 -6.71 -0.54
N GLN A 37 11.75 -5.69 -1.39
CA GLN A 37 11.19 -4.40 -1.08
C GLN A 37 9.75 -4.30 -1.61
N ALA A 38 8.81 -4.05 -0.71
CA ALA A 38 7.43 -3.78 -1.06
C ALA A 38 7.31 -2.37 -1.67
N GLY A 39 6.47 -2.24 -2.70
CA GLY A 39 6.05 -0.93 -3.18
C GLY A 39 5.04 -0.34 -2.23
N PHE A 40 5.02 0.99 -2.06
CA PHE A 40 4.00 1.61 -1.21
C PHE A 40 3.58 2.99 -1.70
N GLU A 41 2.40 3.42 -1.28
CA GLU A 41 2.00 4.82 -1.36
C GLU A 41 1.24 5.24 -0.10
N HIS A 42 1.50 6.47 0.36
CA HIS A 42 0.80 7.11 1.47
C HIS A 42 -0.05 8.26 0.91
N CYS A 43 -1.37 8.09 1.02
CA CYS A 43 -2.35 9.09 0.60
C CYS A 43 -2.42 10.26 1.58
N CYS A 44 -2.74 11.46 1.10
CA CYS A 44 -2.84 12.68 1.91
C CYS A 44 -3.85 12.57 3.09
N CYS A 45 -4.89 11.75 2.95
CA CYS A 45 -5.86 11.50 4.02
C CYS A 45 -5.32 10.64 5.17
N GLY A 46 -4.09 10.12 5.06
CA GLY A 46 -3.45 9.25 6.04
C GLY A 46 -3.52 7.77 5.70
N ARG A 47 -4.38 7.34 4.77
CA ARG A 47 -4.39 5.92 4.33
C ARG A 47 -3.09 5.56 3.63
N VAL A 48 -2.59 4.35 3.89
CA VAL A 48 -1.35 3.85 3.29
C VAL A 48 -1.53 2.42 2.84
N HIS A 49 -0.95 2.06 1.71
CA HIS A 49 -0.90 0.66 1.27
C HIS A 49 0.48 0.26 0.80
N PHE A 50 0.83 -0.99 1.07
CA PHE A 50 2.05 -1.66 0.64
C PHE A 50 1.69 -2.86 -0.22
N VAL A 51 2.52 -3.20 -1.19
CA VAL A 51 2.32 -4.27 -2.17
C VAL A 51 3.61 -5.06 -2.32
N GLY A 52 3.53 -6.37 -2.20
CA GLY A 52 4.67 -7.28 -2.30
C GLY A 52 4.75 -8.23 -1.13
N ASP A 53 5.72 -9.14 -1.19
CA ASP A 53 5.84 -10.26 -0.24
C ASP A 53 6.03 -9.76 1.20
N GLU A 54 6.74 -8.64 1.36
CA GLU A 54 7.02 -7.99 2.65
C GLU A 54 6.04 -6.85 2.99
N ALA A 55 4.85 -6.81 2.38
CA ALA A 55 3.93 -5.67 2.51
C ALA A 55 3.51 -5.41 3.97
N VAL A 56 3.17 -6.46 4.72
CA VAL A 56 2.74 -6.35 6.13
C VAL A 56 3.88 -5.89 7.04
N PRO A 57 5.03 -6.59 7.13
CA PRO A 57 6.11 -6.17 8.01
C PRO A 57 6.63 -4.77 7.65
N GLN A 58 6.70 -4.40 6.37
CA GLN A 58 7.13 -3.05 5.98
C GLN A 58 6.11 -1.97 6.33
N LEU A 59 4.80 -2.25 6.24
CA LEU A 59 3.76 -1.34 6.71
C LEU A 59 3.87 -1.10 8.22
N GLU A 60 4.08 -2.15 9.02
CA GLU A 60 4.22 -2.03 10.47
C GLU A 60 5.44 -1.21 10.87
N VAL A 61 6.59 -1.46 10.24
CA VAL A 61 7.81 -0.66 10.43
C VAL A 61 7.56 0.80 10.04
N TYR A 62 6.95 1.03 8.88
CA TYR A 62 6.63 2.37 8.39
C TYR A 62 5.78 3.17 9.40
N LEU A 63 4.70 2.58 9.90
CA LEU A 63 3.80 3.25 10.85
C LEU A 63 4.48 3.47 12.21
N ARG A 64 5.26 2.50 12.69
CA ARG A 64 6.04 2.64 13.92
C ARG A 64 7.03 3.79 13.82
N ASP A 65 7.79 3.88 12.73
CA ASP A 65 8.80 4.92 12.53
C ASP A 65 8.18 6.32 12.44
N ARG A 66 6.97 6.44 11.85
CA ARG A 66 6.22 7.70 11.84
C ARG A 66 5.74 8.11 13.23
N ARG A 67 5.31 7.14 14.05
CA ARG A 67 4.91 7.39 15.44
C ARG A 67 6.08 7.82 16.30
N THR A 68 7.21 7.11 16.23
CA THR A 68 8.41 7.42 17.03
C THR A 68 9.04 8.76 16.62
N SER A 69 8.96 9.13 15.34
CA SER A 69 9.44 10.43 14.86
C SER A 69 8.45 11.60 15.04
N GLY A 70 7.26 11.36 15.62
CA GLY A 70 6.24 12.38 15.80
C GLY A 70 5.58 12.88 14.51
N LYS A 71 5.84 12.21 13.37
CA LYS A 71 5.27 12.55 12.05
C LYS A 71 3.81 12.13 11.90
N ASP A 72 3.38 11.16 12.69
CA ASP A 72 1.98 10.72 12.77
C ASP A 72 1.73 9.98 14.08
N SER A 73 0.91 10.55 14.96
CA SER A 73 0.55 9.94 16.25
C SER A 73 -0.72 9.09 16.20
N ARG A 74 -1.39 9.01 15.04
CA ARG A 74 -2.67 8.30 14.90
C ARG A 74 -2.54 6.80 15.11
N SER A 75 -3.67 6.18 15.45
CA SER A 75 -3.79 4.73 15.47
C SER A 75 -4.25 4.23 14.10
N TYR A 76 -3.77 3.06 13.70
CA TYR A 76 -4.07 2.48 12.40
C TYR A 76 -4.70 1.10 12.56
N ALA A 77 -5.84 0.88 11.90
CA ALA A 77 -6.37 -0.45 11.64
C ALA A 77 -5.65 -1.03 10.42
N LEU A 78 -5.04 -2.20 10.59
CA LEU A 78 -4.34 -2.91 9.52
C LEU A 78 -5.27 -3.96 8.90
N SER A 79 -5.26 -4.05 7.58
CA SER A 79 -5.98 -5.06 6.82
C SER A 79 -5.06 -5.67 5.77
N GLN A 80 -5.22 -6.96 5.54
CA GLN A 80 -4.46 -7.69 4.55
C GLN A 80 -5.39 -8.10 3.41
N TYR A 81 -4.88 -7.96 2.19
CA TYR A 81 -5.55 -8.30 0.97
C TYR A 81 -4.57 -9.02 0.04
N GLN A 82 -5.10 -9.54 -1.05
CA GLN A 82 -4.32 -10.14 -2.10
C GLN A 82 -4.86 -9.69 -3.44
N VAL A 83 -3.97 -9.43 -4.40
CA VAL A 83 -4.34 -9.15 -5.78
C VAL A 83 -3.71 -10.19 -6.69
N THR A 84 -4.26 -10.39 -7.88
CA THR A 84 -3.76 -11.36 -8.84
C THR A 84 -2.92 -10.65 -9.91
N ALA A 85 -1.63 -10.96 -9.96
CA ALA A 85 -0.75 -10.63 -11.07
C ALA A 85 -0.66 -11.82 -12.06
N PRO A 86 -0.16 -11.64 -13.29
CA PRO A 86 -0.01 -12.73 -14.26
C PRO A 86 0.85 -13.91 -13.77
N TRP A 87 1.75 -13.67 -12.83
CA TRP A 87 2.62 -14.69 -12.23
C TRP A 87 2.11 -15.24 -10.90
N GLY A 88 0.91 -14.86 -10.47
CA GLY A 88 0.30 -15.36 -9.25
C GLY A 88 -0.15 -14.27 -8.28
N PRO A 89 -0.54 -14.68 -7.07
CA PRO A 89 -1.00 -13.76 -6.03
C PRO A 89 0.12 -12.84 -5.53
N VAL A 90 -0.24 -11.59 -5.26
CA VAL A 90 0.65 -10.59 -4.65
C VAL A 90 -0.03 -10.02 -3.39
N PRO A 91 0.61 -10.10 -2.22
CA PRO A 91 0.05 -9.55 -0.98
C PRO A 91 -0.06 -8.02 -1.03
N VAL A 92 -1.09 -7.50 -0.37
CA VAL A 92 -1.30 -6.07 -0.16
C VAL A 92 -1.63 -5.83 1.31
N ALA A 93 -0.86 -4.98 1.97
CA ALA A 93 -1.15 -4.52 3.33
C ALA A 93 -1.75 -3.11 3.27
N PHE A 94 -2.77 -2.85 4.05
CA PHE A 94 -3.49 -1.58 4.05
C PHE A 94 -3.66 -1.04 5.47
N GLY A 95 -3.20 0.19 5.70
CA GLY A 95 -3.38 0.92 6.94
C GLY A 95 -4.45 2.00 6.79
N THR A 96 -5.47 1.94 7.65
CA THR A 96 -6.49 2.98 7.76
C THR A 96 -6.34 3.70 9.11
N PRO A 97 -6.08 5.01 9.13
CA PRO A 97 -6.02 5.74 10.40
C PRO A 97 -7.41 5.84 11.04
N ASP A 98 -7.44 5.92 12.36
CA ASP A 98 -8.63 6.21 13.17
C ASP A 98 -9.27 7.58 12.83
N GLN A 99 -8.46 8.52 12.35
CA GLN A 99 -8.90 9.83 11.87
C GLN A 99 -8.31 10.15 10.48
N LEU A 100 -9.19 10.38 9.51
CA LEU A 100 -8.80 10.85 8.18
C LEU A 100 -8.51 12.35 8.21
N ASN A 101 -7.50 12.79 7.46
CA ASN A 101 -7.39 14.21 7.16
C ASN A 101 -8.54 14.61 6.23
N VAL A 102 -9.29 15.63 6.62
CA VAL A 102 -10.28 16.28 5.76
C VAL A 102 -9.55 17.42 5.05
N HIS A 103 -9.57 17.39 3.73
CA HIS A 103 -9.07 18.46 2.87
C HIS A 103 -10.24 19.24 2.29
#